data_AF-K9W2V8-F1
#
_entry.id   AF-K9W2V8-F1
#
_cell.length_a   1.000
_cell.length_b   1.000
_cell.length_c   1.000
_cell.angle_alpha   90.00
_cell.angle_beta   90.00
_cell.angle_gamma   90.00
#
_symmetry.space_group_name_H-M   'P 1'
#
loop_
_entity.id
_entity.type
_entity.pdbx_description
1 polymer ?
#
loop_
_entity_poly.entity_id
_entity_poly.type
_entity_poly.pdbx_seq_one_letter_code
_entity_poly.pdbx_strand_id
1 'polypeptide(L)'
;MNLRIISLERLKFLGVLFLWLLLLPLSSEAALSADLKILRVKAFLDTIAWAETGTVAKKGYHILVFNGKFSNFSKHPKIKQCASINARIVCSTAAGRYQVMDFNWDSLKYKLKLKDFSPGSQDKIALYFIIQKGAIADVKAGRFENAVCKVGGIWASMPCGNNYGQNPKPMGKLKFMYQYRLVNYVKYYKSIEKKRKPSLKYENITIVR
;
A
#
# COMPACT_ATOMS: atom_id res chain seq x y z
N MET A 1 -51.18 21.46 -39.25
CA MET A 1 -50.23 21.32 -38.13
C MET A 1 -48.98 20.66 -38.68
N ASN A 2 -47.90 21.42 -38.89
CA ASN A 2 -46.70 20.98 -39.63
C ASN A 2 -45.83 20.03 -38.80
N LEU A 3 -45.68 18.79 -39.26
CA LEU A 3 -44.65 17.86 -38.80
C LEU A 3 -43.33 18.16 -39.52
N ARG A 4 -42.37 18.77 -38.82
CA ARG A 4 -40.99 18.87 -39.32
C ARG A 4 -40.21 17.61 -38.90
N ILE A 5 -39.81 16.85 -39.90
CA ILE A 5 -38.87 15.74 -39.85
C ILE A 5 -37.53 16.26 -39.32
N ILE A 6 -37.06 15.74 -38.19
CA ILE A 6 -35.70 15.97 -37.71
C ILE A 6 -34.83 14.85 -38.26
N SER A 7 -33.85 15.26 -39.07
CA SER A 7 -32.86 14.44 -39.76
C SER A 7 -32.06 13.50 -38.82
N LEU A 8 -31.86 12.26 -39.28
CA LEU A 8 -31.19 11.14 -38.62
C LEU A 8 -29.64 11.24 -38.55
N GLU A 9 -29.03 12.39 -38.82
CA GLU A 9 -27.56 12.51 -38.90
C GLU A 9 -26.83 12.90 -37.59
N ARG A 10 -27.51 13.06 -36.45
CA ARG A 10 -26.86 13.39 -35.16
C ARG A 10 -26.77 12.22 -34.17
N LEU A 11 -26.57 10.99 -34.66
CA LEU A 11 -26.58 9.78 -33.82
C LEU A 11 -25.38 8.84 -34.03
N LYS A 12 -24.21 9.36 -34.44
CA LYS A 12 -22.98 8.56 -34.57
C LYS A 12 -21.82 8.93 -33.64
N PHE A 13 -21.94 9.98 -32.82
CA PHE A 13 -20.83 10.41 -31.94
C PHE A 13 -21.07 10.29 -30.42
N LEU A 14 -22.26 9.85 -29.98
CA LEU A 14 -22.58 9.69 -28.56
C LEU A 14 -22.41 8.27 -28.00
N GLY A 15 -22.14 7.28 -28.87
CA GLY A 15 -22.06 5.86 -28.46
C GLY A 15 -20.72 5.41 -27.87
N VAL A 16 -19.60 6.10 -28.14
CA VAL A 16 -18.27 5.63 -27.75
C VAL A 16 -17.75 6.29 -26.47
N LEU A 17 -18.28 7.47 -26.12
CA LEU A 17 -17.85 8.20 -24.92
C LEU A 17 -18.55 7.72 -23.63
N PHE A 18 -19.74 7.13 -23.74
CA PHE A 18 -20.54 6.72 -22.58
C PHE A 18 -20.20 5.31 -22.06
N LEU A 19 -19.56 4.47 -22.87
CA LEU A 19 -19.13 3.13 -22.44
C LEU A 19 -17.78 3.15 -21.68
N TRP A 20 -16.98 4.22 -21.82
CA TRP A 20 -15.69 4.36 -21.12
C TRP A 20 -15.84 4.72 -19.64
N LEU A 21 -16.97 5.34 -19.24
CA LEU A 21 -17.16 5.80 -17.86
C LEU A 21 -17.53 4.68 -16.87
N LEU A 22 -18.03 3.54 -17.36
CA LEU A 22 -18.47 2.40 -16.54
C LEU A 22 -17.35 1.37 -16.26
N LEU A 23 -16.20 1.47 -16.92
CA LEU A 23 -15.04 0.58 -16.74
C LEU A 23 -13.95 1.12 -15.78
N LEU A 24 -14.02 2.40 -15.40
CA LEU A 24 -13.08 3.06 -14.49
C LEU A 24 -12.99 2.48 -13.05
N PRO A 25 -14.04 1.91 -12.42
CA PRO A 25 -13.92 1.41 -11.04
C PRO A 25 -13.34 -0.01 -10.95
N LEU A 26 -13.25 -0.76 -12.05
CA LEU A 26 -12.61 -2.10 -12.07
C LEU A 26 -11.09 -1.99 -12.22
N SER A 27 -10.60 -0.95 -12.90
CA SER A 27 -9.17 -0.74 -13.12
C SER A 27 -8.41 -0.35 -11.85
N SER A 28 -9.05 0.38 -10.92
CA SER A 28 -8.37 0.87 -9.71
C SER A 28 -8.05 -0.23 -8.70
N GLU A 29 -8.99 -1.15 -8.43
CA GLU A 29 -8.75 -2.28 -7.52
C GLU A 29 -7.74 -3.28 -8.12
N ALA A 30 -7.88 -3.57 -9.43
CA ALA A 30 -6.94 -4.43 -10.15
C ALA A 30 -5.52 -3.84 -10.17
N ALA A 31 -5.38 -2.53 -10.40
CA ALA A 31 -4.08 -1.84 -10.36
C ALA A 31 -3.47 -1.88 -8.96
N LEU A 32 -4.26 -1.65 -7.91
CA LEU A 32 -3.81 -1.72 -6.52
C LEU A 32 -3.33 -3.14 -6.18
N SER A 33 -4.08 -4.16 -6.62
CA SER A 33 -3.70 -5.56 -6.46
C SER A 33 -2.44 -5.93 -7.25
N ALA A 34 -2.22 -5.36 -8.43
CA ALA A 34 -1.03 -5.59 -9.24
C ALA A 34 0.21 -4.99 -8.55
N ASP A 35 0.10 -3.77 -8.04
CA ASP A 35 1.18 -3.08 -7.35
C ASP A 35 1.60 -3.79 -6.06
N LEU A 36 0.65 -4.36 -5.30
CA LEU A 36 0.95 -5.18 -4.12
C LEU A 36 1.77 -6.45 -4.43
N LYS A 37 1.84 -6.88 -5.70
CA LYS A 37 2.66 -8.04 -6.11
C LYS A 37 4.11 -7.64 -6.39
N ILE A 38 4.40 -6.36 -6.60
CA ILE A 38 5.76 -5.87 -6.91
C ILE A 38 6.64 -6.01 -5.67
N LEU A 39 7.78 -6.69 -5.78
CA LEU A 39 8.65 -7.01 -4.63
C LEU A 39 9.16 -5.76 -3.90
N ARG A 40 9.45 -4.67 -4.64
CA ARG A 40 9.83 -3.38 -4.06
C ARG A 40 8.69 -2.76 -3.26
N VAL A 41 7.45 -2.84 -3.75
CA VAL A 41 6.27 -2.36 -3.02
C VAL A 41 6.07 -3.17 -1.74
N LYS A 42 6.18 -4.50 -1.82
CA LYS A 42 6.10 -5.39 -0.64
C LYS A 42 7.17 -5.06 0.40
N ALA A 43 8.42 -4.88 -0.03
CA ALA A 43 9.52 -4.52 0.85
C ALA A 43 9.33 -3.13 1.49
N PHE A 44 8.77 -2.17 0.74
CA PHE A 44 8.45 -0.84 1.25
C PHE A 44 7.33 -0.88 2.30
N LEU A 45 6.25 -1.61 2.03
CA LEU A 45 5.16 -1.84 3.00
C LEU A 45 5.66 -2.56 4.26
N ASP A 46 6.51 -3.58 4.14
CA ASP A 46 7.14 -4.23 5.29
C ASP A 46 8.00 -3.26 6.11
N THR A 47 8.65 -2.30 5.45
CA THR A 47 9.47 -1.28 6.12
C THR A 47 8.61 -0.32 6.92
N ILE A 48 7.48 0.14 6.37
CA ILE A 48 6.48 0.94 7.09
C ILE A 48 5.95 0.13 8.29
N ALA A 49 5.59 -1.13 8.06
CA ALA A 49 5.08 -2.01 9.11
C ALA A 49 6.05 -2.13 10.30
N TRP A 50 7.32 -2.35 10.00
CA TRP A 50 8.36 -2.40 11.02
C TRP A 50 8.56 -1.05 11.73
N ALA A 51 8.52 0.06 10.99
CA ALA A 51 8.73 1.38 11.56
C ALA A 51 7.61 1.78 12.54
N GLU A 52 6.37 1.45 12.19
CA GLU A 52 5.15 1.77 12.95
C GLU A 52 4.89 0.78 14.11
N THR A 53 5.15 -0.51 13.90
CA THR A 53 4.73 -1.57 14.86
C THR A 53 5.90 -2.36 15.47
N GLY A 54 7.12 -2.09 15.04
CA GLY A 54 8.31 -2.85 15.44
C GLY A 54 8.42 -4.25 14.82
N THR A 55 7.51 -4.65 13.94
CA THR A 55 7.51 -5.99 13.35
C THR A 55 7.03 -6.04 11.90
N VAL A 56 7.60 -6.96 11.12
CA VAL A 56 7.11 -7.28 9.76
C VAL A 56 6.16 -8.48 9.76
N ALA A 57 6.02 -9.18 10.89
CA ALA A 57 5.25 -10.42 10.98
C ALA A 57 3.73 -10.16 10.91
N LYS A 58 2.94 -11.21 10.65
CA LYS A 58 1.47 -11.13 10.55
C LYS A 58 0.81 -10.53 11.80
N LYS A 59 1.42 -10.68 12.98
CA LYS A 59 0.93 -10.04 14.22
C LYS A 59 0.83 -8.51 14.11
N GLY A 60 1.59 -7.88 13.21
CA GLY A 60 1.51 -6.43 12.95
C GLY A 60 0.12 -5.96 12.55
N TYR A 61 -0.65 -6.79 11.83
CA TYR A 61 -2.03 -6.47 11.44
C TYR A 61 -3.00 -6.35 12.63
N HIS A 62 -2.61 -6.86 13.80
CA HIS A 62 -3.43 -6.89 15.02
C HIS A 62 -3.04 -5.82 16.03
N ILE A 63 -2.04 -4.97 15.74
CA ILE A 63 -1.47 -4.04 16.72
C ILE A 63 -2.30 -2.75 16.75
N LEU A 64 -2.68 -2.31 17.94
CA LEU A 64 -3.14 -0.96 18.20
C LEU A 64 -1.94 -0.09 18.62
N VAL A 65 -2.09 1.22 18.50
CA VAL A 65 -1.11 2.19 19.01
C VAL A 65 -0.77 1.94 20.49
N PHE A 66 0.45 2.25 20.91
CA PHE A 66 0.92 2.01 22.29
C PHE A 66 0.85 0.53 22.73
N ASN A 67 1.08 -0.40 21.80
CA ASN A 67 1.20 -1.85 22.01
C ASN A 67 -0.10 -2.59 22.39
N GLY A 68 -1.27 -1.96 22.24
CA GLY A 68 -2.54 -2.69 22.33
C GLY A 68 -2.71 -3.71 21.21
N LYS A 69 -3.73 -4.57 21.30
CA LYS A 69 -4.05 -5.57 20.27
C LYS A 69 -5.55 -5.68 20.03
N PHE A 70 -5.90 -6.09 18.81
CA PHE A 70 -7.28 -6.45 18.44
C PHE A 70 -7.30 -7.73 17.60
N SER A 71 -8.40 -8.47 17.64
CA SER A 71 -8.55 -9.76 16.93
C SER A 71 -9.63 -9.74 15.84
N ASN A 72 -10.64 -8.87 15.98
CA ASN A 72 -11.76 -8.80 15.04
C ASN A 72 -11.42 -7.88 13.86
N PHE A 73 -11.37 -8.45 12.66
CA PHE A 73 -11.11 -7.71 11.42
C PHE A 73 -12.35 -7.22 10.68
N SER A 74 -13.58 -7.50 11.15
CA SER A 74 -14.82 -7.08 10.44
C SER A 74 -14.89 -5.57 10.17
N LYS A 75 -14.22 -4.76 10.98
CA LYS A 75 -14.08 -3.30 10.83
C LYS A 75 -12.84 -2.81 11.56
N HIS A 76 -12.45 -1.56 11.30
CA HIS A 76 -11.45 -0.90 12.13
C HIS A 76 -11.91 -0.90 13.60
N PRO A 77 -11.04 -1.20 14.57
CA PRO A 77 -11.44 -1.40 15.96
C PRO A 77 -11.96 -0.12 16.62
N LYS A 78 -11.50 1.05 16.15
CA LYS A 78 -11.86 2.38 16.70
C LYS A 78 -11.63 2.49 18.22
N ILE A 79 -10.66 1.74 18.73
CA ILE A 79 -10.26 1.78 20.13
C ILE A 79 -9.27 2.94 20.30
N LYS A 80 -9.65 3.95 21.07
CA LYS A 80 -8.77 5.06 21.44
C LYS A 80 -7.85 4.63 22.58
N GLN A 81 -6.55 4.77 22.40
CA GLN A 81 -5.55 4.56 23.45
C GLN A 81 -4.75 5.83 23.65
N CYS A 82 -4.31 6.06 24.88
CA CYS A 82 -3.55 7.24 25.26
C CYS A 82 -2.24 6.85 25.95
N ALA A 83 -1.18 7.62 25.72
CA ALA A 83 0.10 7.45 26.40
C ALA A 83 0.72 8.82 26.67
N SER A 84 1.60 8.88 27.68
CA SER A 84 2.42 10.06 27.95
C SER A 84 3.60 10.09 26.98
N ILE A 85 3.70 11.14 26.17
CA ILE A 85 4.80 11.40 25.25
C ILE A 85 5.31 12.81 25.54
N ASN A 86 6.59 12.96 25.91
CA ASN A 86 7.20 14.24 26.26
C ASN A 86 6.36 15.03 27.29
N ALA A 87 5.95 14.35 28.37
CA ALA A 87 5.11 14.90 29.44
C ALA A 87 3.70 15.40 29.00
N ARG A 88 3.23 15.02 27.80
CA ARG A 88 1.88 15.31 27.33
C ARG A 88 1.11 14.02 27.08
N ILE A 89 -0.17 14.00 27.44
CA ILE A 89 -1.06 12.87 27.10
C ILE A 89 -1.45 12.99 25.63
N VAL A 90 -1.05 11.98 24.85
CA VAL A 90 -1.39 11.85 23.43
C VAL A 90 -2.33 10.67 23.27
N CYS A 91 -3.49 10.90 22.68
CA CYS A 91 -4.46 9.86 22.38
C CYS A 91 -4.55 9.61 20.87
N SER A 92 -4.67 8.35 20.48
CA SER A 92 -4.79 7.94 19.07
C SER A 92 -5.67 6.70 18.95
N THR A 93 -6.28 6.53 17.79
CA THR A 93 -7.05 5.34 17.42
C THR A 93 -6.30 4.47 16.41
N ALA A 94 -5.02 4.77 16.15
CA ALA A 94 -4.23 4.09 15.14
C ALA A 94 -4.22 2.57 15.37
N ALA A 95 -4.51 1.83 14.30
CA ALA A 95 -4.59 0.38 14.35
C ALA A 95 -4.01 -0.29 13.10
N GLY A 96 -3.63 -1.54 13.31
CA GLY A 96 -3.13 -2.41 12.27
C GLY A 96 -1.68 -2.15 11.89
N ARG A 97 -1.26 -2.87 10.84
CA ARG A 97 0.13 -2.94 10.39
C ARG A 97 0.69 -1.60 9.97
N TYR A 98 -0.18 -0.67 9.57
CA TYR A 98 0.16 0.65 9.05
C TYR A 98 -0.42 1.78 9.91
N GLN A 99 -0.88 1.47 11.13
CA GLN A 99 -1.38 2.44 12.11
C GLN A 99 -2.44 3.38 11.50
N VAL A 100 -3.40 2.79 10.78
CA VAL A 100 -4.50 3.52 10.13
C VAL A 100 -5.39 4.15 11.20
N MET A 101 -5.75 5.42 11.04
CA MET A 101 -6.67 6.12 11.93
C MET A 101 -8.13 5.79 11.61
N ASP A 102 -9.03 5.99 12.58
CA ASP A 102 -10.46 5.72 12.43
C ASP A 102 -11.12 6.57 11.33
N PHE A 103 -10.79 7.86 11.25
CA PHE A 103 -11.29 8.77 10.22
C PHE A 103 -10.79 8.39 8.81
N ASN A 104 -9.56 7.88 8.71
CA ASN A 104 -9.03 7.35 7.46
C ASN A 104 -9.82 6.12 7.02
N TRP A 105 -10.10 5.20 7.95
CA TRP A 105 -10.93 4.04 7.68
C TRP A 105 -12.34 4.43 7.21
N ASP A 106 -13.00 5.35 7.91
CA ASP A 106 -14.37 5.75 7.57
C ASP A 106 -14.47 6.39 6.18
N SER A 107 -13.46 7.18 5.78
CA SER A 107 -13.37 7.77 4.45
C SER A 107 -13.03 6.74 3.37
N LEU A 108 -12.04 5.87 3.63
CA LEU A 108 -11.48 5.01 2.59
C LEU A 108 -12.23 3.70 2.39
N LYS A 109 -12.97 3.20 3.38
CA LYS A 109 -13.69 1.92 3.24
C LYS A 109 -14.66 1.92 2.07
N TYR A 110 -15.39 3.02 1.84
CA TYR A 110 -16.30 3.14 0.70
C TYR A 110 -15.54 3.43 -0.60
N LYS A 111 -14.57 4.35 -0.55
CA LYS A 111 -13.76 4.74 -1.71
C LYS A 111 -13.01 3.55 -2.34
N LEU A 112 -12.51 2.65 -1.49
CA LEU A 112 -11.75 1.47 -1.88
C LEU A 112 -12.58 0.18 -1.85
N LYS A 113 -13.90 0.27 -1.62
CA LYS A 113 -14.84 -0.86 -1.54
C LYS A 113 -14.38 -1.97 -0.58
N LEU A 114 -13.82 -1.58 0.56
CA LEU A 114 -13.32 -2.49 1.59
C LEU A 114 -14.49 -3.04 2.40
N LYS A 115 -14.59 -4.37 2.46
CA LYS A 115 -15.63 -5.06 3.23
C LYS A 115 -15.29 -5.21 4.71
N ASP A 116 -14.01 -5.11 5.03
CA ASP A 116 -13.46 -5.39 6.36
C ASP A 116 -12.13 -4.63 6.56
N PHE A 117 -11.54 -4.77 7.74
CA PHE A 117 -10.22 -4.28 8.09
C PHE A 117 -9.16 -5.41 8.11
N SER A 118 -9.37 -6.45 7.29
CA SER A 118 -8.45 -7.58 7.14
C SER A 118 -7.06 -7.13 6.67
N PRO A 119 -6.03 -8.01 6.76
CA PRO A 119 -4.69 -7.70 6.25
C PRO A 119 -4.67 -7.14 4.83
N GLY A 120 -5.46 -7.70 3.90
CA GLY A 120 -5.54 -7.21 2.53
C GLY A 120 -6.13 -5.81 2.42
N SER A 121 -7.15 -5.49 3.22
CA SER A 121 -7.75 -4.16 3.27
C SER A 121 -6.79 -3.12 3.86
N GLN A 122 -6.01 -3.49 4.88
CA GLN A 122 -4.95 -2.63 5.44
C GLN A 122 -3.84 -2.35 4.41
N ASP A 123 -3.39 -3.37 3.68
CA ASP A 123 -2.38 -3.22 2.61
C ASP A 123 -2.87 -2.26 1.50
N LYS A 124 -4.14 -2.38 1.10
CA LYS A 124 -4.77 -1.49 0.11
C LYS A 124 -4.82 -0.04 0.60
N ILE A 125 -5.17 0.20 1.86
CA ILE A 125 -5.17 1.55 2.45
C ILE A 125 -3.76 2.16 2.45
N ALA A 126 -2.76 1.40 2.89
CA ALA A 126 -1.37 1.88 2.90
C ALA A 126 -0.87 2.19 1.50
N LEU A 127 -1.13 1.32 0.53
CA LEU A 127 -0.77 1.57 -0.86
C LEU A 127 -1.50 2.78 -1.45
N TYR A 128 -2.77 2.99 -1.08
CA TYR A 128 -3.49 4.19 -1.46
C TYR A 128 -2.79 5.47 -0.95
N PHE A 129 -2.34 5.52 0.30
CA PHE A 129 -1.57 6.67 0.81
C PHE A 129 -0.28 6.91 0.02
N ILE A 130 0.46 5.84 -0.30
CA ILE A 130 1.69 5.91 -1.11
C ILE A 130 1.40 6.50 -2.49
N ILE A 131 0.30 6.10 -3.13
CA ILE A 131 -0.13 6.63 -4.42
C ILE A 131 -0.53 8.10 -4.30
N GLN A 132 -1.34 8.47 -3.31
CA GLN A 132 -1.80 9.85 -3.12
C GLN A 132 -0.65 10.82 -2.83
N LYS A 133 0.42 10.35 -2.18
CA LYS A 133 1.64 11.14 -1.95
C LYS A 133 2.60 11.13 -3.16
N GLY A 134 2.22 10.52 -4.29
CA GLY A 134 3.04 10.46 -5.49
C GLY A 134 4.34 9.66 -5.32
N ALA A 135 4.38 8.75 -4.34
CA ALA A 135 5.58 7.98 -3.99
C ALA A 135 5.65 6.64 -4.73
N ILE A 136 4.54 6.15 -5.31
CA ILE A 136 4.49 4.81 -5.92
C ILE A 136 5.49 4.62 -7.06
N ALA A 137 5.72 5.64 -7.89
CA ALA A 137 6.70 5.58 -8.98
C ALA A 137 8.14 5.45 -8.43
N ASP A 138 8.45 6.14 -7.33
CA ASP A 138 9.74 6.05 -6.66
C ASP A 138 9.95 4.68 -6.03
N VAL A 139 8.93 4.14 -5.36
CA VAL A 139 8.97 2.79 -4.79
C VAL A 139 9.24 1.75 -5.89
N LYS A 140 8.49 1.82 -7.01
CA LYS A 140 8.67 0.91 -8.15
C LYS A 140 10.07 1.03 -8.77
N ALA A 141 10.61 2.24 -8.87
CA ALA A 141 11.94 2.50 -9.39
C ALA A 141 13.07 2.22 -8.41
N GLY A 142 12.78 1.97 -7.13
CA GLY A 142 13.79 1.76 -6.08
C GLY A 142 14.43 3.05 -5.55
N ARG A 143 13.85 4.22 -5.84
CA ARG A 143 14.25 5.52 -5.29
C ARG A 143 13.72 5.67 -3.85
N PHE A 144 14.27 4.85 -2.96
CA PHE A 144 13.73 4.61 -1.62
C PHE A 144 13.61 5.90 -0.78
N GLU A 145 14.68 6.70 -0.71
CA GLU A 145 14.71 7.90 0.14
C GLU A 145 13.69 8.95 -0.32
N ASN A 146 13.55 9.16 -1.63
CA ASN A 146 12.51 10.02 -2.21
C ASN A 146 11.10 9.53 -1.83
N ALA A 147 10.86 8.21 -1.91
CA ALA A 147 9.59 7.63 -1.53
C ALA A 147 9.29 7.83 -0.03
N VAL A 148 10.26 7.59 0.85
CA VAL A 148 10.13 7.80 2.30
C VAL A 148 9.80 9.26 2.60
N CYS A 149 10.50 10.21 1.98
CA CYS A 149 10.25 11.61 2.26
C CYS A 149 8.87 12.07 1.77
N LYS A 150 8.39 11.58 0.62
CA LYS A 150 7.05 11.89 0.12
C LYS A 150 5.93 11.42 1.05
N VAL A 151 6.11 10.28 1.72
CA VAL A 151 5.10 9.73 2.63
C VAL A 151 5.26 10.18 4.08
N GLY A 152 6.25 11.01 4.38
CA GLY A 152 6.63 11.26 5.77
C GLY A 152 5.57 11.97 6.62
N GLY A 153 4.69 12.76 6.00
CA GLY A 153 3.51 13.35 6.65
C GLY A 153 2.30 12.40 6.79
N ILE A 154 2.44 11.10 6.50
CA ILE A 154 1.41 10.08 6.76
C ILE A 154 1.74 9.28 8.01
N TRP A 155 3.01 8.91 8.17
CA TRP A 155 3.48 8.02 9.23
C TRP A 155 4.49 8.74 10.12
N ALA A 156 4.19 8.83 11.41
CA ALA A 156 5.03 9.56 12.35
C ALA A 156 6.42 8.93 12.53
N SER A 157 6.57 7.64 12.21
CA SER A 157 7.87 6.97 12.24
C SER A 157 8.81 7.36 11.09
N MET A 158 8.35 8.09 10.07
CA MET A 158 9.18 8.52 8.94
C MET A 158 9.94 9.80 9.26
N PRO A 159 11.18 10.01 8.76
CA PRO A 159 12.03 11.11 9.20
C PRO A 159 11.81 12.44 8.46
N CYS A 160 11.11 12.48 7.32
CA CYS A 160 10.97 13.72 6.54
C CYS A 160 9.57 14.32 6.67
N GLY A 161 9.47 15.64 6.76
CA GLY A 161 8.20 16.36 6.53
C GLY A 161 7.08 16.06 7.52
N ASN A 162 7.39 15.61 8.75
CA ASN A 162 6.41 15.55 9.83
C ASN A 162 6.83 16.38 11.04
N ASN A 163 5.81 16.80 11.80
CA ASN A 163 5.97 17.64 12.99
C ASN A 163 5.21 17.04 14.18
N TYR A 164 5.20 15.70 14.29
CA TYR A 164 4.42 15.01 15.33
C TYR A 164 5.07 15.08 16.71
N GLY A 165 6.25 15.70 16.85
CA GLY A 165 6.99 15.74 18.12
C GLY A 165 7.43 14.35 18.63
N GLN A 166 7.42 13.35 17.74
CA GLN A 166 7.88 11.99 18.01
C GLN A 166 9.30 11.78 17.48
N ASN A 167 9.98 10.72 17.95
CA ASN A 167 11.31 10.35 17.46
C ASN A 167 11.18 9.42 16.25
N PRO A 168 11.31 9.93 15.01
CA PRO A 168 11.21 9.08 13.82
C PRO A 168 12.38 8.09 13.73
N LYS A 169 12.20 7.03 12.92
CA LYS A 169 13.28 6.08 12.65
C LYS A 169 14.34 6.74 11.76
N PRO A 170 15.65 6.56 12.06
CA PRO A 170 16.71 7.05 11.20
C PRO A 170 16.61 6.47 9.78
N MET A 171 16.85 7.30 8.75
CA MET A 171 16.77 6.91 7.34
C MET A 171 17.61 5.66 7.03
N GLY A 172 18.83 5.57 7.60
CA GLY A 172 19.69 4.39 7.43
C GLY A 172 19.06 3.08 7.93
N LYS A 173 18.34 3.11 9.07
CA LYS A 173 17.64 1.92 9.58
C LYS A 173 16.47 1.52 8.68
N LEU A 174 15.72 2.51 8.18
CA LEU A 174 14.63 2.26 7.23
C LEU A 174 15.17 1.64 5.92
N LYS A 175 16.25 2.19 5.37
CA LYS A 175 16.90 1.68 4.15
C LYS A 175 17.44 0.27 4.33
N PHE A 176 18.08 -0.01 5.47
CA PHE A 176 18.54 -1.36 5.82
C PHE A 176 17.38 -2.36 5.84
N MET A 177 16.28 -2.03 6.54
CA MET A 177 15.10 -2.90 6.60
C MET A 177 14.53 -3.15 5.20
N TYR A 178 14.36 -2.09 4.40
CA TYR A 178 13.88 -2.21 3.02
C TYR A 178 14.74 -3.15 2.18
N GLN A 179 16.06 -2.97 2.19
CA GLN A 179 16.99 -3.82 1.44
C GLN A 179 16.94 -5.27 1.93
N TYR A 180 16.94 -5.49 3.25
CA TYR A 180 16.83 -6.82 3.84
C TYR A 180 15.56 -7.54 3.37
N ARG A 181 14.40 -6.86 3.39
CA ARG A 181 13.13 -7.43 2.92
C ARG A 181 13.14 -7.70 1.43
N LEU A 182 13.64 -6.78 0.62
CA LEU A 182 13.71 -6.93 -0.84
C LEU A 182 14.58 -8.12 -1.25
N VAL A 183 15.78 -8.26 -0.66
CA VAL A 183 16.68 -9.39 -0.95
C VAL A 183 16.03 -10.72 -0.59
N ASN A 184 15.35 -10.80 0.55
CA ASN A 184 14.66 -12.02 0.97
C ASN A 184 13.51 -12.39 0.03
N TYR A 185 12.75 -11.41 -0.45
CA TYR A 185 11.73 -11.66 -1.48
C TYR A 185 12.35 -12.18 -2.77
N VAL A 186 13.40 -11.52 -3.29
CA VAL A 186 14.06 -11.97 -4.53
C VAL A 186 14.60 -13.40 -4.38
N LYS A 187 15.25 -13.72 -3.26
CA LYS A 187 15.73 -15.09 -2.97
C LYS A 187 14.58 -16.10 -2.95
N TYR A 188 13.49 -15.79 -2.25
CA TYR A 188 12.32 -16.64 -2.18
C TYR A 188 11.71 -16.88 -3.57
N TYR A 189 11.47 -15.84 -4.36
CA TYR A 189 10.85 -15.96 -5.68
C TYR A 189 11.75 -16.69 -6.70
N LYS A 190 13.07 -16.50 -6.64
CA LYS A 190 14.02 -17.31 -7.43
C LYS A 190 13.97 -18.80 -7.04
N SER A 191 13.79 -19.10 -5.75
CA SER A 191 13.73 -20.50 -5.29
C SER A 191 12.49 -21.24 -5.78
N ILE A 192 11.33 -20.56 -5.89
CA ILE A 192 10.10 -21.17 -6.40
C ILE A 192 10.14 -21.32 -7.92
N GLU A 193 10.78 -20.40 -8.65
CA GLU A 193 10.96 -20.51 -10.10
C GLU A 193 11.85 -21.69 -10.46
N LYS A 194 12.96 -21.89 -9.74
CA LYS A 194 13.84 -23.05 -9.91
C LYS A 194 13.10 -24.37 -9.67
N LYS A 195 12.18 -24.41 -8.70
CA LYS A 195 11.34 -25.59 -8.40
C LYS A 195 10.23 -25.83 -9.45
N ARG A 196 9.77 -24.79 -10.14
CA ARG A 196 8.72 -24.88 -11.19
C ARG A 196 9.25 -25.30 -12.56
N LYS A 197 10.56 -25.24 -12.82
CA LYS A 197 11.19 -25.77 -14.04
C LYS A 197 12.01 -27.05 -13.75
N PRO A 198 11.40 -28.23 -13.63
CA PRO A 198 12.11 -29.49 -13.84
C PRO A 198 12.12 -29.79 -15.35
N SER A 199 13.31 -29.96 -15.94
CA SER A 199 13.59 -30.40 -17.32
C SER A 199 13.03 -29.55 -18.49
N LEU A 200 13.78 -28.52 -18.90
CA LEU A 200 14.05 -28.30 -20.32
C LEU A 200 15.56 -28.48 -20.46
N LYS A 201 15.98 -29.57 -21.12
CA LYS A 201 17.37 -29.77 -21.52
C LYS A 201 17.74 -28.60 -22.42
N TYR A 202 18.57 -27.69 -21.94
CA TYR A 202 19.19 -26.70 -22.82
C TYR A 202 20.33 -27.40 -23.54
N GLU A 203 20.15 -27.59 -24.85
CA GLU A 203 21.25 -27.88 -25.76
C GLU A 203 22.28 -26.74 -25.68
N ASN A 204 23.51 -27.16 -25.40
CA ASN A 204 24.81 -26.52 -25.60
C ASN A 204 24.81 -25.06 -26.07
N ILE A 205 25.13 -24.15 -25.16
CA ILE A 205 25.80 -22.89 -25.53
C ILE A 205 27.25 -23.00 -25.04
N THR A 206 28.14 -23.31 -25.98
CA THR A 206 29.59 -23.30 -25.78
C THR A 206 30.04 -21.85 -25.61
N ILE A 207 30.65 -21.53 -24.47
CA ILE A 207 31.38 -20.27 -24.31
C ILE A 207 32.80 -20.52 -24.82
N VAL A 208 33.11 -19.94 -25.98
CA VAL A 208 34.48 -19.84 -26.50
C VAL A 208 35.24 -18.86 -25.58
N ARG A 209 36.45 -19.28 -25.19
CA ARG A 209 37.32 -18.64 -24.19
C ARG A 209 37.73 -17.22 -24.55
#